data_AF-T0YP40-F1
#
_entry.id   AF-T0YP40-F1
#
_cell.length_a   1.000
_cell.length_b   1.000
_cell.length_c   1.000
_cell.angle_alpha   90.00
_cell.angle_beta   90.00
_cell.angle_gamma   90.00
#
_symmetry.space_group_name_H-M   'P 1'
#
loop_
_entity.id
_entity.type
_entity.pdbx_description
1 polymer ?
#
loop_
_entity_poly.entity_id
_entity_poly.type
_entity_poly.pdbx_seq_one_letter_code
_entity_poly.pdbx_strand_id
1 'polypeptide(L)'
;GRIFVTSGKDGKSSTAQLMDYAREIGRNRGDLYEIAVWEESVKASGNRLNYVQAVHQESDVVPENVDAIRAMLELADREDSISRTDRFLGIKGGMH
;
A
#
# COMPACT_ATOMS: atom_id res chain seq x y z
N GLY A 1 7.28 -0.54 5.25
CA GLY A 1 6.04 0.20 4.95
C GLY A 1 5.40 -0.44 3.75
N ARG A 2 4.08 -0.37 3.65
CA ARG A 2 3.30 -1.02 2.60
C ARG A 2 3.15 -0.05 1.43
N ILE A 3 3.97 -0.23 0.39
CA ILE A 3 4.04 0.66 -0.77
C ILE A 3 3.80 -0.14 -2.04
N PHE A 4 2.96 0.40 -2.91
CA PHE A 4 2.65 -0.12 -4.23
C PHE A 4 3.12 0.91 -5.27
N VAL A 5 3.96 0.50 -6.22
CA VAL A 5 4.41 1.39 -7.30
C VAL A 5 3.57 1.11 -8.54
N THR A 6 3.03 2.17 -9.13
CA THR A 6 2.17 2.12 -10.32
C THR A 6 2.67 3.09 -11.38
N SER A 7 2.30 2.86 -12.65
CA SER A 7 2.43 3.89 -13.69
C SER A 7 1.08 4.27 -14.29
N GLY A 8 0.93 5.53 -14.67
CA GLY A 8 -0.15 5.99 -15.54
C GLY A 8 -0.15 5.30 -16.90
N LYS A 9 0.99 4.74 -17.34
CA LYS A 9 1.08 3.92 -18.57
C LYS A 9 0.31 2.61 -18.46
N ASP A 10 0.12 2.09 -17.25
CA ASP A 10 -0.59 0.82 -17.00
C ASP A 10 -2.11 1.03 -16.80
N GLY A 11 -2.64 2.14 -17.34
CA GLY A 11 -4.05 2.51 -17.25
C GLY A 11 -4.48 3.11 -15.91
N LYS A 12 -3.53 3.35 -14.99
CA LYS A 12 -3.79 3.84 -13.62
C LYS A 12 -3.31 5.28 -13.44
N SER A 13 -3.73 6.21 -14.29
CA SER A 13 -3.24 7.60 -14.26
C SER A 13 -3.95 8.51 -13.25
N SER A 14 -4.96 8.00 -12.56
CA SER A 14 -5.76 8.73 -11.56
C SER A 14 -6.10 7.87 -10.35
N THR A 15 -6.49 8.52 -9.25
CA THR A 15 -6.99 7.84 -8.04
C THR A 15 -8.24 7.00 -8.32
N ALA A 16 -9.12 7.45 -9.20
CA ALA A 16 -10.33 6.69 -9.57
C ALA A 16 -9.96 5.34 -10.19
N GLN A 17 -9.05 5.33 -11.16
CA GLN A 17 -8.57 4.10 -11.80
C GLN A 17 -7.81 3.20 -10.82
N LEU A 18 -7.11 3.77 -9.85
CA LEU A 18 -6.47 3.02 -8.78
C LEU A 18 -7.50 2.34 -7.86
N MET A 19 -8.61 3.00 -7.55
CA MET A 19 -9.71 2.40 -6.76
C MET A 19 -10.45 1.33 -7.56
N ASP A 20 -10.64 1.51 -8.86
CA ASP A 20 -11.23 0.48 -9.71
C ASP A 20 -10.31 -0.75 -9.80
N TYR A 21 -8.98 -0.55 -9.92
CA TYR A 21 -8.00 -1.62 -9.80
C TYR A 21 -8.12 -2.36 -8.45
N ALA A 22 -8.27 -1.64 -7.33
CA ALA A 22 -8.42 -2.25 -6.01
C ALA A 22 -9.69 -3.12 -5.89
N ARG A 23 -10.77 -2.76 -6.61
CA ARG A 23 -11.98 -3.59 -6.75
C ARG A 23 -11.73 -4.81 -7.63
N GLU A 24 -11.02 -4.66 -8.74
CA GLU A 24 -10.71 -5.74 -9.68
C GLU A 24 -9.83 -6.84 -9.09
N ILE A 25 -8.87 -6.49 -8.22
CA ILE A 25 -8.01 -7.47 -7.53
C ILE A 25 -8.78 -8.29 -6.46
N GLY A 26 -10.09 -8.09 -6.33
CA GLY A 26 -10.98 -8.93 -5.53
C GLY A 26 -10.83 -8.74 -4.02
N ARG A 27 -10.24 -7.63 -3.59
CA ARG A 27 -10.12 -7.31 -2.17
C ARG A 27 -11.48 -6.92 -1.59
N ASN A 28 -11.69 -7.31 -0.33
CA ASN A 28 -12.91 -6.98 0.39
C ASN A 28 -13.13 -5.45 0.32
N ARG A 29 -14.36 -5.03 0.00
CA ARG A 29 -14.75 -3.61 -0.16
C ARG A 29 -13.96 -2.78 -1.20
N GLY A 30 -13.09 -3.39 -1.99
CA GLY A 30 -12.18 -2.66 -2.87
C GLY A 30 -11.02 -2.00 -2.13
N ASP A 31 -10.62 -2.56 -0.99
CA ASP A 31 -9.57 -2.00 -0.13
C ASP A 31 -8.20 -1.99 -0.82
N LEU A 32 -7.50 -0.86 -0.70
CA LEU A 32 -6.09 -0.71 -1.01
C LEU A 32 -5.31 -0.41 0.28
N TYR A 33 -4.66 -1.43 0.84
CA TYR A 33 -3.90 -1.29 2.08
C TYR A 33 -2.54 -0.59 1.88
N GLU A 34 -2.02 -0.65 0.66
CA GLU A 34 -0.75 -0.05 0.29
C GLU A 34 -0.89 1.43 -0.10
N ILE A 35 0.15 2.21 0.18
CA ILE A 35 0.29 3.56 -0.37
C ILE A 35 0.73 3.43 -1.83
N ALA A 36 -0.09 3.94 -2.76
CA ALA A 36 0.25 3.93 -4.17
C ALA A 36 1.15 5.13 -4.51
N VAL A 37 2.25 4.88 -5.21
CA VAL A 37 3.17 5.91 -5.71
C VAL A 37 3.28 5.80 -7.22
N TRP A 38 3.13 6.92 -7.92
CA TRP A 38 3.31 6.96 -9.38
C TRP A 38 4.79 7.03 -9.74
N GLU A 39 5.28 6.04 -10.47
CA GLU A 39 6.69 5.95 -10.88
C GLU A 39 7.13 7.21 -11.64
N GLU A 40 6.34 7.67 -12.61
CA GLU A 40 6.65 8.87 -13.40
C GLU A 40 6.68 10.17 -12.59
N SER A 41 6.12 10.18 -11.37
CA SER A 41 6.13 11.34 -10.49
C SER A 41 7.43 11.46 -9.69
N VAL A 42 8.20 10.37 -9.56
CA VAL A 42 9.40 10.30 -8.73
C VAL A 42 10.52 11.09 -9.42
N LYS A 43 10.91 12.22 -8.82
CA LYS A 43 11.96 13.11 -9.32
C LYS A 43 12.91 13.53 -8.21
N ALA A 44 14.19 13.23 -8.40
CA ALA A 44 15.27 13.68 -7.53
C ALA A 44 16.06 14.82 -8.21
N SER A 45 16.34 15.90 -7.46
CA SER A 45 17.19 17.00 -7.90
C SER A 45 17.98 17.55 -6.72
N GLY A 46 19.31 17.47 -6.80
CA GLY A 46 20.19 17.81 -5.67
C GLY A 46 19.87 16.96 -4.44
N ASN A 47 19.46 17.62 -3.36
CA ASN A 47 19.04 17.01 -2.09
C ASN A 47 17.51 16.91 -1.93
N ARG A 48 16.72 17.12 -3.00
CA ARG A 48 15.25 17.11 -2.94
C ARG A 48 14.67 15.97 -3.75
N LEU A 49 13.86 15.13 -3.10
CA LEU A 49 13.03 14.09 -3.70
C LEU A 49 11.57 14.56 -3.71
N ASN A 50 10.92 14.51 -4.87
CA ASN A 50 9.49 14.79 -5.02
C ASN A 50 8.81 13.56 -5.65
N TYR A 51 7.61 13.24 -5.19
CA TYR A 51 6.77 12.19 -5.76
C TYR A 51 5.30 12.47 -5.39
N VAL A 52 4.38 11.86 -6.12
CA VAL A 52 2.94 11.92 -5.87
C VAL A 52 2.49 10.55 -5.39
N GLN A 53 1.65 10.54 -4.36
CA GLN A 53 1.08 9.34 -3.78
C GLN A 53 -0.43 9.44 -3.66
N ALA A 54 -1.11 8.29 -3.66
CA ALA A 54 -2.51 8.15 -3.31
C ALA A 54 -2.65 7.29 -2.06
N VAL A 55 -3.63 7.65 -1.24
CA VAL A 55 -3.95 6.99 0.02
C VAL A 55 -5.41 6.57 -0.04
N HIS A 56 -5.69 5.30 0.23
CA HIS A 56 -7.06 4.85 0.45
C HIS A 56 -7.37 4.97 1.94
N GLN A 57 -7.91 6.13 2.32
CA GLN A 57 -8.14 6.52 3.71
C GLN A 57 -9.04 5.56 4.51
N GLU A 58 -9.80 4.70 3.84
CA GLU A 58 -10.70 3.75 4.50
C GLU A 58 -9.98 2.49 4.99
N SER A 59 -8.80 2.16 4.44
CA SER A 59 -8.15 0.87 4.70
C SER A 59 -6.65 0.91 5.00
N ASP A 60 -5.93 1.98 4.69
CA ASP A 60 -4.46 2.02 4.85
C ASP A 60 -4.00 1.75 6.30
N VAL A 61 -4.78 2.15 7.29
CA VAL A 61 -4.50 1.90 8.72
C VAL A 61 -4.89 0.51 9.23
N VAL A 62 -5.66 -0.27 8.46
CA VAL A 62 -6.13 -1.61 8.88
C VAL A 62 -4.97 -2.53 9.27
N PRO A 63 -3.94 -2.75 8.42
CA PRO A 63 -2.86 -3.64 8.78
C PRO A 63 -1.99 -3.08 9.94
N GLU A 64 -1.87 -1.76 10.05
CA GLU A 64 -1.10 -1.12 11.14
C GLU A 64 -1.72 -1.40 12.52
N ASN A 65 -3.06 -1.40 12.61
CA ASN A 65 -3.75 -1.74 13.86
C ASN A 65 -3.54 -3.21 14.26
N VAL A 66 -3.53 -4.14 13.29
CA VAL A 66 -3.27 -5.56 13.56
C VAL A 66 -1.86 -5.76 14.11
N ASP A 67 -0.87 -5.09 13.51
CA ASP A 67 0.51 -5.16 13.98
C ASP A 67 0.71 -4.47 15.34
N ALA A 68 0.03 -3.35 15.58
CA ALA A 68 0.05 -2.67 16.86
C ALA A 68 -0.45 -3.57 18.01
N ILE A 69 -1.53 -4.33 17.78
CA ILE A 69 -2.05 -5.30 18.76
C ILE A 69 -0.99 -6.35 19.09
N ARG A 70 -0.31 -6.92 18.08
CA ARG A 70 0.72 -7.94 18.33
C ARG A 70 1.94 -7.36 19.04
N ALA A 71 2.32 -6.12 18.72
CA ALA A 71 3.41 -5.44 19.39
C ALA A 71 3.08 -5.14 20.87
N MET A 72 1.89 -4.59 21.15
CA MET A 72 1.45 -4.26 22.51
C MET A 72 1.33 -5.47 23.43
N LEU A 73 1.02 -6.63 22.86
CA LEU A 73 0.86 -7.89 23.59
C LEU A 73 2.09 -8.79 23.50
N GLU A 74 3.19 -8.31 22.90
CA GLU A 74 4.46 -9.04 22.73
C GLU A 74 4.26 -10.43 22.05
N LEU A 75 3.32 -10.52 21.11
CA LEU A 75 2.89 -11.79 20.49
C LEU A 75 3.73 -12.21 19.29
N ALA A 76 4.50 -11.29 18.72
CA ALA A 76 5.36 -11.52 17.57
C ALA A 76 6.42 -10.43 17.49
N ASP A 77 7.58 -10.74 16.90
CA ASP A 77 8.49 -9.71 16.46
C ASP A 77 7.90 -8.94 15.26
N ARG A 78 8.55 -7.82 14.93
CA ARG A 78 8.08 -6.91 13.90
C ARG A 78 7.93 -7.59 12.53
N GLU A 79 8.88 -8.44 12.14
CA GLU A 79 8.92 -9.02 10.80
C GLU A 79 7.88 -10.13 10.66
N ASP A 80 7.73 -10.97 11.69
CA ASP A 80 6.69 -12.00 11.73
C ASP A 80 5.28 -11.38 11.72
N SER A 81 5.04 -10.33 12.52
CA SER A 81 3.72 -9.68 12.55
C SER A 81 3.34 -9.13 11.18
N ILE A 82 4.23 -8.36 10.55
CA ILE A 82 3.99 -7.76 9.23
C ILE A 82 3.76 -8.87 8.19
N SER A 83 4.61 -9.91 8.16
CA SER A 83 4.47 -11.02 7.21
C SER A 83 3.13 -11.74 7.34
N ARG A 84 2.66 -11.96 8.57
CA ARG A 84 1.38 -12.62 8.85
C ARG A 84 0.20 -11.74 8.45
N THR A 85 0.25 -10.45 8.80
CA THR A 85 -0.78 -9.47 8.41
C THR A 85 -0.88 -9.37 6.90
N ASP A 86 0.25 -9.19 6.23
CA ASP A 86 0.31 -8.99 4.77
C ASP A 86 -0.18 -10.22 4.02
N ARG A 87 0.25 -11.42 4.43
CA ARG A 87 -0.21 -12.69 3.85
C ARG A 87 -1.71 -12.88 3.99
N PHE A 88 -2.27 -12.54 5.15
CA PHE A 88 -3.70 -12.71 5.41
C PHE A 88 -4.56 -11.72 4.63
N LEU A 89 -4.09 -10.47 4.50
CA LEU A 89 -4.80 -9.42 3.76
C LEU A 89 -4.52 -9.42 2.25
N GLY A 90 -3.66 -10.33 1.77
CA GLY A 90 -3.29 -10.40 0.36
C GLY A 90 -2.48 -9.19 -0.11
N ILE A 91 -1.70 -8.59 0.79
CA ILE A 91 -0.77 -7.49 0.49
C ILE A 91 0.45 -8.10 -0.18
N LYS A 92 0.76 -7.62 -1.39
CA LYS A 92 1.93 -8.04 -2.16
C LYS A 92 2.78 -6.79 -2.38
N GLY A 93 3.83 -6.61 -1.57
CA GLY A 93 4.78 -5.53 -1.83
C GLY A 93 5.49 -5.75 -3.17
N GLY A 94 5.59 -4.70 -4.00
CA GLY A 94 6.31 -4.74 -5.28
C GLY A 94 5.61 -4.01 -6.43
N MET A 95 6.29 -3.94 -7.59
CA MET A 95 5.76 -3.40 -8.86
C MET A 95 4.71 -4.35 -9.47
N HIS A 96 3.60 -3.80 -9.97
CA HIS A 96 2.67 -4.50 -10.88
C HIS A 96 2.45 -3.71 -12.16
#